data_AF-A0AAJ7P933-F1
#
_entry.id   AF-A0AAJ7P933-F1
#
_cell.length_a   1.000
_cell.length_b   1.000
_cell.length_c   1.000
_cell.angle_alpha   90.00
_cell.angle_beta   90.00
_cell.angle_gamma   90.00
#
_symmetry.space_group_name_H-M   'P 1'
#
loop_
_entity.id
_entity.type
_entity.pdbx_description
1 polymer ?
#
loop_
_entity_poly.entity_id
_entity_poly.type
_entity_poly.pdbx_seq_one_letter_code
_entity_poly.pdbx_strand_id
1 'polypeptide(L)'
;MWSVHERTLNDDSRTNNFVEAFHRSLQRQFAADHPGLLKFIDGLRKAQVHKDAQLEHYVAGCAAAEKRNRYLQNDLRILRIMNRRDSYALIEFLRGIAHTYEMNP
;
A
#
# COMPACT_ATOMS: atom_id res chain seq x y z
N MET A 1 14.86 -4.50 0.22
CA MET A 1 14.43 -5.78 0.85
C MET A 1 13.79 -6.66 -0.20
N TRP A 2 14.11 -7.95 -0.23
CA TRP A 2 13.84 -8.83 -1.39
C TRP A 2 12.67 -9.80 -1.20
N SER A 3 12.23 -10.05 0.04
CA SER A 3 11.12 -10.98 0.33
C SER A 3 9.90 -10.29 0.96
N VAL A 4 8.69 -10.78 0.63
CA VAL A 4 7.45 -10.33 1.27
C VAL A 4 7.45 -10.64 2.77
N HIS A 5 8.12 -11.73 3.17
CA HIS A 5 8.28 -12.13 4.56
C HIS A 5 8.99 -11.04 5.38
N GLU A 6 10.20 -10.64 4.98
CA GLU A 6 10.94 -9.59 5.68
C GLU A 6 10.19 -8.24 5.68
N ARG A 7 9.54 -7.89 4.55
CA ARG A 7 8.74 -6.65 4.48
C ARG A 7 7.60 -6.68 5.49
N THR A 8 6.97 -7.84 5.68
CA THR A 8 5.88 -7.99 6.66
C THR A 8 6.40 -7.83 8.09
N LEU A 9 7.60 -8.32 8.40
CA LEU A 9 8.21 -8.17 9.72
C LEU A 9 8.63 -6.73 10.02
N ASN A 10 9.01 -5.97 8.99
CA ASN A 10 9.39 -4.57 9.09
C ASN A 10 8.21 -3.59 9.06
N ASP A 11 6.96 -4.09 9.04
CA ASP A 11 5.76 -3.28 8.81
C ASP A 11 5.79 -2.49 7.48
N ASP A 12 6.57 -2.98 6.51
CA ASP A 12 6.64 -2.42 5.16
C ASP A 12 5.43 -2.87 4.33
N SER A 13 5.13 -2.07 3.30
CA SER A 13 4.12 -2.43 2.31
C SER A 13 4.46 -3.76 1.62
N ARG A 14 3.56 -4.75 1.69
CA ARG A 14 3.80 -6.10 1.15
C ARG A 14 3.69 -6.18 -0.37
N THR A 15 2.90 -5.30 -0.97
CA THR A 15 2.67 -5.20 -2.42
C THR A 15 3.00 -3.82 -2.95
N ASN A 16 2.88 -3.62 -4.26
CA ASN A 16 3.11 -2.34 -4.91
C ASN A 16 1.86 -1.44 -4.97
N ASN A 17 0.87 -1.68 -4.10
CA ASN A 17 -0.45 -1.02 -4.14
C ASN A 17 -0.35 0.52 -4.17
N PHE A 18 0.63 1.10 -3.47
CA PHE A 18 0.84 2.55 -3.45
C PHE A 18 1.23 3.10 -4.82
N VAL A 19 2.17 2.45 -5.50
CA VAL A 19 2.61 2.84 -6.86
C VAL A 19 1.50 2.58 -7.86
N GLU A 20 0.78 1.46 -7.75
CA GLU A 20 -0.38 1.17 -8.62
C GLU A 20 -1.50 2.19 -8.43
N ALA A 21 -1.81 2.58 -7.19
CA ALA A 21 -2.80 3.61 -6.89
C ALA A 21 -2.37 4.97 -7.42
N PHE A 22 -1.10 5.33 -7.26
CA PHE A 22 -0.54 6.56 -7.83
C PHE A 22 -0.61 6.55 -9.36
N HIS A 23 -0.19 5.46 -10.00
CA HIS A 23 -0.25 5.29 -11.44
C HIS A 23 -1.69 5.38 -11.96
N ARG A 24 -2.66 4.70 -11.31
CA ARG A 24 -4.08 4.84 -11.63
C ARG A 24 -4.60 6.27 -11.47
N SER A 25 -4.13 6.99 -10.46
CA SER A 25 -4.47 8.39 -10.27
C SER A 25 -3.93 9.27 -11.40
N LEU A 26 -2.68 9.06 -11.80
CA LEU A 26 -2.06 9.74 -12.94
C LEU A 26 -2.80 9.44 -14.24
N GLN A 27 -3.10 8.18 -14.51
CA GLN A 27 -3.81 7.78 -15.74
C GLN A 27 -5.19 8.43 -15.83
N ARG A 28 -5.92 8.53 -14.71
CA ARG A 28 -7.17 9.30 -14.65
C ARG A 28 -6.99 10.79 -14.95
N GLN A 29 -5.86 11.40 -14.55
CA GLN A 29 -5.57 12.81 -14.86
C GLN A 29 -5.24 13.03 -16.33
N PHE A 30 -4.59 12.08 -17.01
CA PHE A 30 -4.29 12.18 -18.43
C PHE A 30 -5.52 11.94 -19.32
N ALA A 31 -6.49 11.14 -18.85
CA ALA A 31 -7.73 10.79 -19.55
C ALA A 31 -7.52 10.24 -20.99
N ALA A 32 -6.31 9.73 -21.27
CA ALA A 32 -5.90 9.18 -22.55
C ALA A 32 -4.76 8.18 -22.32
N ASP A 33 -4.69 7.14 -23.16
CA ASP A 33 -3.65 6.11 -23.06
C ASP A 33 -2.28 6.60 -23.56
N HIS A 34 -2.28 7.54 -24.51
CA HIS A 34 -1.08 8.12 -25.11
C HIS A 34 -1.19 9.65 -25.19
N PRO A 35 -1.04 10.37 -24.06
CA PRO A 35 -1.04 11.83 -24.09
C PRO A 35 0.17 12.35 -24.86
N GLY A 36 -0.04 13.38 -25.69
CA GLY A 36 1.07 14.12 -26.30
C GLY A 36 1.99 14.74 -25.24
N LEU A 37 3.25 14.97 -25.58
CA LEU A 37 4.31 15.37 -24.63
C LEU A 37 3.93 16.55 -23.73
N LEU A 38 3.33 17.60 -24.28
CA LEU A 38 2.94 18.78 -23.50
C LEU A 38 1.83 18.47 -22.48
N LYS A 39 0.80 17.73 -22.89
CA LYS A 39 -0.28 17.28 -21.99
C LYS A 39 0.25 16.36 -20.90
N PHE A 40 1.24 15.52 -21.24
CA PHE A 40 1.91 14.67 -20.28
C PHE A 40 2.67 15.50 -19.23
N ILE A 41 3.47 16.48 -19.65
CA ILE A 41 4.18 17.40 -18.75
C ILE A 41 3.19 18.16 -17.84
N ASP A 42 2.10 18.66 -18.40
CA ASP A 42 1.08 19.38 -17.63
C ASP A 42 0.40 18.49 -16.59
N GLY A 43 0.11 17.24 -16.92
CA GLY A 43 -0.46 16.29 -15.96
C GLY A 43 0.54 15.93 -14.85
N LEU A 44 1.83 15.77 -15.18
CA LEU A 44 2.87 15.57 -14.16
C LEU A 44 2.97 16.76 -13.21
N ARG A 45 2.95 18.00 -13.73
CA ARG A 45 2.98 19.21 -12.90
C ARG A 45 1.80 19.26 -11.93
N LYS A 46 0.59 18.92 -12.40
CA LYS A 46 -0.61 18.85 -11.54
C LYS A 46 -0.49 17.78 -10.46
N ALA A 47 0.01 16.60 -10.81
CA ALA A 47 0.24 15.53 -9.86
C ALA A 47 1.26 15.91 -8.78
N GLN A 48 2.33 16.61 -9.18
CA GLN A 48 3.36 17.12 -8.28
C GLN A 48 2.77 18.13 -7.29
N VAL A 49 2.04 19.15 -7.78
CA VAL A 49 1.39 20.15 -6.89
C VAL A 49 0.49 19.49 -5.84
N HIS A 50 -0.26 18.46 -6.22
CA HIS A 50 -1.09 17.73 -5.26
C HIS A 50 -0.28 16.99 -4.20
N LYS A 51 0.88 16.45 -4.59
CA LYS A 51 1.79 15.74 -3.66
C LYS A 51 2.53 16.70 -2.75
N ASP A 52 2.96 17.84 -3.27
CA ASP A 52 3.61 18.90 -2.49
C ASP A 52 2.64 19.41 -1.42
N ALA A 53 1.37 19.63 -1.76
CA ALA A 53 0.35 19.98 -0.76
C ALA A 53 0.18 18.92 0.34
N GLN A 54 0.20 17.63 -0.01
CA GLN A 54 0.16 16.54 0.98
C GLN A 54 1.40 16.53 1.87
N LEU A 55 2.58 16.81 1.31
CA LEU A 55 3.83 16.91 2.04
C LEU A 55 3.80 18.09 3.01
N GLU A 56 3.34 19.27 2.58
CA GLU A 56 3.22 20.45 3.45
C GLU A 56 2.26 20.20 4.62
N HIS A 57 1.13 19.54 4.38
CA HIS A 57 0.24 19.12 5.47
C HIS A 57 0.95 18.19 6.46
N TYR A 58 1.70 17.22 5.97
CA TYR A 58 2.48 16.32 6.82
C TYR A 58 3.56 17.06 7.63
N VAL A 59 4.30 17.99 7.00
CA VAL A 59 5.31 18.84 7.66
C VAL A 59 4.67 19.73 8.72
N ALA A 60 3.45 20.22 8.47
CA ALA A 60 2.66 20.98 9.44
C ALA A 60 2.11 20.13 10.60
N GLY A 61 2.40 18.82 10.63
CA GLY A 61 1.94 17.91 11.68
C GLY A 61 0.49 17.45 11.52
N CYS A 62 -0.14 17.69 10.36
CA CYS A 62 -1.46 17.12 10.09
C CYS A 62 -1.33 15.61 9.92
N ALA A 63 -2.19 14.85 10.60
CA ALA A 63 -2.22 13.40 10.47
C ALA A 63 -2.53 12.99 9.02
N ALA A 64 -1.79 12.00 8.51
CA ALA A 64 -2.09 11.39 7.23
C ALA A 64 -3.46 10.67 7.29
N ALA A 65 -4.11 10.54 6.13
CA ALA A 65 -5.36 9.79 6.05
C ALA A 65 -5.14 8.35 6.54
N GLU A 66 -5.85 7.97 7.60
CA GLU A 66 -5.68 6.66 8.23
C GLU A 66 -6.10 5.53 7.28
N LYS A 67 -5.33 4.44 7.29
CA LYS A 67 -5.71 3.20 6.62
C LYS A 67 -7.00 2.69 7.28
N ARG A 68 -7.99 2.24 6.49
CA ARG A 68 -9.25 1.73 7.05
C ARG A 68 -8.97 0.66 8.10
N ASN A 69 -9.61 0.77 9.26
CA ASN A 69 -9.38 -0.06 10.44
C ASN A 69 -9.34 -1.58 10.11
N ARG A 70 -10.25 -2.08 9.26
CA ARG A 70 -10.26 -3.49 8.83
C ARG A 70 -8.93 -3.98 8.23
N TYR A 71 -8.25 -3.14 7.46
CA TYR A 71 -6.99 -3.52 6.82
C TYR A 71 -5.84 -3.49 7.82
N LEU A 72 -5.83 -2.51 8.73
CA LEU A 72 -4.87 -2.46 9.84
C LEU A 72 -4.98 -3.70 10.72
N GLN A 73 -6.21 -4.08 11.11
CA GLN A 73 -6.44 -5.29 11.91
C GLN A 73 -5.97 -6.55 11.20
N ASN A 74 -6.18 -6.63 9.88
CA ASN A 74 -5.70 -7.77 9.10
C ASN A 74 -4.17 -7.81 9.01
N ASP A 75 -3.52 -6.67 8.81
CA ASP A 75 -2.05 -6.58 8.83
C ASP A 75 -1.48 -7.06 10.18
N LEU A 76 -2.05 -6.58 11.29
CA LEU A 76 -1.68 -7.00 12.64
C LEU A 76 -1.92 -8.50 12.88
N ARG A 77 -2.95 -9.08 12.26
CA ARG A 77 -3.22 -10.53 12.32
C ARG A 77 -2.14 -11.30 11.56
N ILE A 78 -1.77 -10.84 10.37
CA ILE A 78 -0.75 -11.46 9.54
C ILE A 78 0.63 -11.38 10.22
N LEU A 79 0.98 -10.23 10.79
CA LEU A 79 2.23 -10.04 11.54
C LEU A 79 2.31 -10.98 12.76
N ARG A 80 1.20 -11.16 13.49
CA ARG A 80 1.13 -12.15 14.58
C ARG A 80 1.36 -13.59 14.11
N ILE A 81 0.88 -13.95 12.93
CA ILE A 81 1.10 -15.29 12.35
C ILE A 81 2.56 -15.45 11.90
N MET A 82 3.13 -14.41 11.26
CA MET A 82 4.54 -14.40 10.83
C MET A 82 5.50 -14.58 12.01
N ASN A 83 5.26 -13.87 13.12
CA ASN A 83 6.09 -13.98 14.33
C ASN A 83 6.05 -15.37 15.00
N ARG A 84 5.12 -16.24 14.61
CA ARG A 84 4.99 -17.61 15.13
C ARG A 84 5.47 -18.68 14.15
N ARG A 85 6.02 -18.28 12.99
CA ARG A 85 6.45 -19.18 11.91
C ARG A 85 7.31 -20.33 12.41
N ASP A 86 8.32 -20.04 13.23
CA ASP A 86 9.30 -21.04 13.65
C ASP A 86 8.81 -21.90 14.83
N SER A 87 7.71 -21.50 15.48
CA SER A 87 7.12 -22.24 16.61
C SER A 87 6.02 -23.21 16.20
N TYR A 88 5.53 -23.15 14.96
CA TYR A 88 4.33 -23.87 14.49
C TYR A 88 4.69 -24.86 13.37
N ALA A 89 3.93 -25.95 13.30
CA ALA A 89 3.95 -26.79 12.11
C ALA A 89 3.52 -25.98 10.88
N LEU A 90 4.16 -26.21 9.74
CA LEU A 90 3.91 -25.48 8.49
C LEU A 90 2.42 -25.43 8.12
N ILE A 91 1.68 -26.51 8.39
CA ILE A 91 0.24 -26.59 8.09
C ILE A 91 -0.59 -25.61 8.91
N GLU A 92 -0.29 -25.43 10.19
CA GLU A 92 -0.99 -24.50 11.08
C GLU A 92 -0.67 -23.06 10.72
N PHE A 93 0.57 -22.80 10.32
CA PHE A 93 0.99 -21.51 9.78
C PHE A 93 0.21 -21.15 8.50
N LEU A 94 0.16 -22.06 7.52
CA LEU A 94 -0.56 -21.84 6.26
C LEU A 94 -2.08 -21.68 6.49
N ARG A 95 -2.67 -22.47 7.39
CA ARG A 95 -4.08 -22.33 7.78
C ARG A 95 -4.36 -20.98 8.44
N GLY A 96 -3.47 -20.52 9.31
CA GLY A 96 -3.53 -19.19 9.90
C GLY A 96 -3.57 -18.08 8.84
N ILE A 97 -2.71 -18.19 7.81
CA ILE A 97 -2.70 -17.24 6.68
C ILE A 97 -3.96 -17.33 5.84
N ALA A 98 -4.47 -18.53 5.54
CA ALA A 98 -5.71 -18.70 4.77
C ALA A 98 -6.89 -17.94 5.40
N HIS A 99 -7.06 -18.01 6.72
CA HIS A 99 -8.12 -17.28 7.43
C HIS A 99 -8.00 -15.75 7.37
N THR A 100 -6.85 -15.20 6.97
CA THR A 100 -6.68 -13.75 6.76
C THR A 100 -7.18 -13.29 5.38
N TYR A 101 -7.31 -14.22 4.42
CA TYR A 101 -7.87 -13.97 3.09
C TYR A 101 -9.40 -14.13 3.06
N GLU A 102 -9.94 -15.06 3.85
CA GLU A 102 -11.39 -15.30 3.99
C GLU A 102 -12.16 -14.15 4.65
N MET A 103 -11.48 -13.11 5.16
CA MET A 103 -12.08 -11.90 5.73
C MET A 103 -12.87 -11.02 4.71
N ASN A 104 -13.11 -11.50 3.49
CA ASN A 104 -14.08 -10.94 2.54
C ASN A 104 -15.08 -12.02 2.09
N PRO A 105 -16.19 -12.26 2.80
CA PRO A 105 -17.49 -12.45 2.17
C PRO A 105 -18.09 -11.10 1.74
#